data_AF-A0A521KUB2-F1
#
_entry.id   AF-A0A521KUB2-F1
#
_cell.length_a   1.000
_cell.length_b   1.000
_cell.length_c   1.000
_cell.angle_alpha   90.00
_cell.angle_beta   90.00
_cell.angle_gamma   90.00
#
_symmetry.space_group_name_H-M   'P 1'
#
loop_
_entity.id
_entity.type
_entity.pdbx_description
1 polymer ?
#
loop_
_entity_poly.entity_id
_entity_poly.type
_entity_poly.pdbx_seq_one_letter_code
_entity_poly.pdbx_strand_id
1 'polypeptide(L)'
;IWLMIIPMMMKVDFAAVRNVGKRPKGLLVTLLVNWLVKPFSMAFIAWVFFRYLFASWISPGEADQYIAGAIILAAAPCTAMVFVWSYLTDGDPAYTLVQVSVNDLIMLVLFAPLVGLLVSGASSLSVPFLVLFYSVVAFILFPLIVGTVLRTWFIRQRGQAWFENTLLPGFAPATILALLATLTMIFAFQADNITGKSLHVVLIAVPILLQVYFNSSLAYGLMKWLKVSHSVAAPGALIGASNFFELAVATAIALYGPGSGAALATVVGVLVEVPVMLSVCAFCNKTRDWFPVEARA
;
A
#
# COMPACT_ATOMS: atom_id res chain seq x y z
N ILE A 1 8.89 0.48 11.62
CA ILE A 1 7.53 0.01 11.24
C ILE A 1 6.62 -0.24 12.44
N TRP A 2 6.95 -1.15 13.38
CA TRP A 2 6.04 -1.47 14.51
C TRP A 2 5.64 -0.28 15.38
N LEU A 3 6.56 0.66 15.63
CA LEU A 3 6.25 1.91 16.35
C LEU A 3 5.14 2.74 15.69
N MET A 4 4.91 2.57 14.39
CA MET A 4 3.83 3.23 13.65
C MET A 4 2.53 2.43 13.68
N ILE A 5 2.61 1.10 13.57
CA ILE A 5 1.44 0.22 13.42
C ILE A 5 0.79 -0.07 14.78
N ILE A 6 1.58 -0.29 15.84
CA ILE A 6 1.07 -0.65 17.17
C ILE A 6 0.07 0.40 17.71
N PRO A 7 0.34 1.71 17.66
CA PRO A 7 -0.64 2.72 18.10
C PRO A 7 -1.97 2.65 17.34
N MET A 8 -1.93 2.28 16.06
CA MET A 8 -3.13 2.10 15.26
C MET A 8 -3.88 0.81 15.64
N MET A 9 -3.16 -0.29 15.88
CA MET A 9 -3.74 -1.56 16.35
C MET A 9 -4.39 -1.42 17.73
N MET A 10 -3.85 -0.55 18.58
CA MET A 10 -4.44 -0.20 19.87
C MET A 10 -5.80 0.50 19.74
N LYS A 11 -6.11 1.11 18.58
CA LYS A 11 -7.43 1.70 18.29
C LYS A 11 -8.44 0.68 17.75
N VAL A 12 -8.01 -0.52 17.37
CA VAL A 12 -8.91 -1.52 16.79
C VAL A 12 -9.86 -2.04 17.86
N ASP A 13 -11.15 -1.89 17.58
CA ASP A 13 -12.20 -2.53 18.37
C ASP A 13 -12.73 -3.79 17.69
N PHE A 14 -12.50 -4.96 18.31
CA PHE A 14 -12.91 -6.25 17.74
C PHE A 14 -14.43 -6.37 17.59
N ALA A 15 -15.21 -5.69 18.45
CA ALA A 15 -16.65 -5.61 18.27
C ALA A 15 -17.03 -4.87 16.97
N ALA A 16 -16.27 -3.82 16.60
CA ALA A 16 -16.46 -3.08 15.36
C ALA A 16 -16.04 -3.86 14.11
N VAL A 17 -15.05 -4.75 14.20
CA VAL A 17 -14.63 -5.64 13.08
C VAL A 17 -15.81 -6.47 12.56
N ARG A 18 -16.66 -6.99 13.44
CA ARG A 18 -17.87 -7.75 13.04
C ARG A 18 -18.87 -6.91 12.25
N ASN A 19 -18.91 -5.60 12.47
CA ASN A 19 -19.82 -4.69 11.80
C ASN A 19 -19.31 -4.21 10.43
N VAL A 20 -18.03 -4.44 10.10
CA VAL A 20 -17.46 -4.04 8.79
C VAL A 20 -18.19 -4.71 7.63
N GLY A 21 -18.60 -5.97 7.79
CA GLY A 21 -19.37 -6.71 6.76
C GLY A 21 -20.70 -6.05 6.37
N LYS A 22 -21.25 -5.15 7.21
CA LYS A 22 -22.47 -4.38 6.92
C LYS A 22 -22.22 -3.21 5.94
N ARG A 23 -20.96 -2.85 5.69
CA ARG A 23 -20.54 -1.74 4.83
C ARG A 23 -19.64 -2.24 3.67
N PRO A 24 -20.11 -3.12 2.78
CA PRO A 24 -19.24 -3.81 1.79
C PRO A 24 -18.72 -2.90 0.67
N LYS A 25 -19.36 -1.75 0.43
CA LYS A 25 -19.05 -0.86 -0.71
C LYS A 25 -17.58 -0.44 -0.77
N GLY A 26 -16.99 -0.05 0.37
CA GLY A 26 -15.58 0.36 0.43
C GLY A 26 -14.63 -0.78 0.10
N LEU A 27 -14.88 -1.96 0.69
CA LEU A 27 -14.12 -3.19 0.43
C LEU A 27 -14.18 -3.58 -1.05
N LEU A 28 -15.37 -3.59 -1.65
CA LEU A 28 -15.54 -3.94 -3.06
C LEU A 28 -14.77 -3.00 -3.99
N VAL A 29 -14.80 -1.68 -3.73
CA VAL A 29 -14.00 -0.72 -4.52
C VAL A 29 -12.51 -1.00 -4.37
N THR A 30 -12.01 -1.21 -3.14
CA THR A 30 -10.59 -1.52 -2.95
C THR A 30 -10.17 -2.81 -3.65
N LEU A 31 -11.00 -3.84 -3.61
CA LEU A 31 -10.71 -5.12 -4.27
C LEU A 31 -10.72 -4.98 -5.79
N LEU A 32 -11.72 -4.28 -6.33
CA LEU A 32 -11.80 -3.99 -7.76
C LEU A 32 -10.56 -3.20 -8.22
N VAL A 33 -10.16 -2.18 -7.47
CA VAL A 33 -8.99 -1.38 -7.84
C VAL A 33 -7.72 -2.24 -7.74
N ASN A 34 -7.49 -2.95 -6.64
CA ASN A 34 -6.25 -3.72 -6.43
C ASN A 34 -6.08 -4.90 -7.38
N TRP A 35 -7.15 -5.65 -7.66
CA TRP A 35 -7.03 -6.93 -8.37
C TRP A 35 -7.41 -6.86 -9.85
N LEU A 36 -8.17 -5.83 -10.25
CA LEU A 36 -8.62 -5.68 -11.64
C LEU A 36 -8.08 -4.41 -12.29
N VAL A 37 -8.20 -3.25 -11.65
CA VAL A 37 -7.80 -2.01 -12.33
C VAL A 37 -6.29 -1.85 -12.31
N LYS A 38 -5.69 -1.83 -11.12
CA LYS A 38 -4.31 -1.45 -10.86
C LYS A 38 -3.27 -2.28 -11.64
N PRO A 39 -3.37 -3.63 -11.72
CA PRO A 39 -2.38 -4.42 -12.46
C PRO A 39 -2.51 -4.27 -13.98
N PHE A 40 -3.75 -4.25 -14.49
CA PHE A 40 -4.02 -4.16 -15.92
C PHE A 40 -3.76 -2.75 -16.45
N SER A 41 -4.15 -1.72 -15.69
CA SER A 41 -3.82 -0.33 -16.01
C SER A 41 -2.32 -0.11 -15.97
N MET A 42 -1.60 -0.74 -15.03
CA MET A 42 -0.14 -0.68 -15.02
C MET A 42 0.48 -1.35 -16.23
N ALA A 43 0.01 -2.55 -16.60
CA ALA A 43 0.50 -3.23 -17.78
C ALA A 43 0.33 -2.36 -19.04
N PHE A 44 -0.84 -1.72 -19.18
CA PHE A 44 -1.10 -0.79 -20.28
C PHE A 44 -0.20 0.46 -20.22
N ILE A 45 -0.14 1.15 -19.08
CA ILE A 45 0.68 2.36 -18.90
C ILE A 45 2.16 2.04 -19.14
N ALA A 46 2.69 1.00 -18.50
CA ALA A 46 4.08 0.59 -18.67
C ALA A 46 4.38 0.23 -20.13
N TRP A 47 3.48 -0.47 -20.82
CA TRP A 47 3.64 -0.80 -22.23
C TRP A 47 3.69 0.46 -23.11
N VAL A 48 2.77 1.41 -22.94
CA VAL A 48 2.78 2.68 -23.69
C VAL A 48 4.07 3.45 -23.44
N PHE A 49 4.46 3.60 -22.18
CA PHE A 49 5.61 4.41 -21.81
C PHE A 49 6.93 3.77 -22.24
N PHE A 50 7.19 2.50 -21.88
CA PHE A 50 8.48 1.87 -22.15
C PHE A 50 8.64 1.39 -23.60
N ARG A 51 7.57 0.92 -24.27
CA ARG A 51 7.70 0.43 -25.67
C ARG A 51 7.50 1.48 -26.74
N TYR A 52 6.84 2.59 -26.45
CA TYR A 52 6.57 3.64 -27.45
C TYR A 52 7.20 4.96 -27.07
N LEU A 53 6.80 5.55 -25.95
CA LEU A 53 7.25 6.90 -25.59
C LEU A 53 8.75 6.94 -25.30
N PHE A 54 9.28 5.90 -24.66
CA PHE A 54 10.67 5.84 -24.22
C PHE A 54 11.57 4.95 -25.07
N ALA A 55 11.05 4.41 -26.18
CA ALA A 55 11.78 3.48 -27.04
C ALA A 55 13.10 4.05 -27.58
N SER A 56 13.23 5.37 -27.71
CA SER A 56 14.47 6.03 -28.13
C SER A 56 15.53 6.14 -27.04
N TRP A 57 15.16 5.96 -25.77
CA TRP A 57 16.05 6.17 -24.61
C TRP A 57 16.44 4.87 -23.90
N ILE A 58 15.79 3.74 -24.21
CA ILE A 58 16.04 2.45 -23.55
C ILE A 58 16.09 1.33 -24.59
N SER A 59 16.86 0.28 -24.30
CA SER A 59 16.89 -0.91 -25.14
C SER A 59 15.58 -1.72 -25.03
N PRO A 60 15.21 -2.53 -26.04
CA PRO A 60 14.02 -3.39 -25.97
C PRO A 60 14.05 -4.35 -24.77
N GLY A 61 15.22 -4.88 -24.42
CA GLY A 61 15.38 -5.77 -23.26
C GLY A 61 15.16 -5.05 -21.92
N GLU A 62 15.59 -3.80 -21.80
CA GLU A 62 15.30 -2.97 -20.62
C GLU A 62 13.83 -2.63 -20.54
N ALA A 63 13.18 -2.29 -21.67
CA ALA A 63 11.75 -2.03 -21.73
C ALA A 63 10.95 -3.22 -21.19
N ASP A 64 11.28 -4.45 -21.62
CA ASP A 64 10.62 -5.66 -21.13
C ASP A 64 10.80 -5.87 -19.62
N GLN A 65 12.01 -5.63 -19.11
CA GLN A 65 12.28 -5.75 -17.68
C GLN A 65 11.58 -4.66 -16.85
N TYR A 66 11.52 -3.41 -17.34
CA TYR A 66 10.80 -2.33 -16.65
C TYR A 66 9.30 -2.54 -16.63
N ILE A 67 8.73 -3.05 -17.72
CA ILE A 67 7.32 -3.44 -17.78
C ILE A 67 7.04 -4.56 -16.77
N ALA A 68 7.87 -5.61 -16.76
CA ALA A 68 7.73 -6.71 -15.81
C ALA A 68 7.80 -6.21 -14.36
N GLY A 69 8.81 -5.42 -14.01
CA GLY A 69 8.97 -4.87 -12.66
C GLY A 69 7.82 -3.96 -12.23
N ALA A 70 7.34 -3.10 -13.13
CA ALA A 70 6.19 -2.22 -12.85
C ALA A 70 4.90 -3.02 -12.61
N ILE A 71 4.65 -4.07 -13.40
CA ILE A 71 3.49 -4.96 -13.22
C ILE A 71 3.60 -5.74 -11.92
N ILE A 72 4.77 -6.32 -11.61
CA ILE A 72 5.01 -7.05 -10.35
C ILE A 72 4.74 -6.13 -9.15
N LEU A 73 5.24 -4.89 -9.20
CA LEU A 73 4.97 -3.89 -8.17
C LEU A 73 3.46 -3.60 -8.04
N ALA A 74 2.77 -3.36 -9.14
CA ALA A 74 1.34 -3.07 -9.15
C ALA A 74 0.47 -4.28 -8.76
N ALA A 75 0.93 -5.50 -8.96
CA ALA A 75 0.19 -6.71 -8.61
C ALA A 75 0.22 -7.01 -7.10
N ALA A 76 1.11 -6.37 -6.34
CA ALA A 76 1.33 -6.62 -4.92
C ALA A 76 0.67 -5.52 -4.06
N PRO A 77 -0.49 -5.76 -3.42
CA PRO A 77 -1.12 -4.76 -2.54
C PRO A 77 -0.38 -4.61 -1.21
N CYS A 78 -0.22 -3.38 -0.74
CA CYS A 78 0.50 -3.08 0.51
C CYS A 78 -0.18 -3.64 1.77
N THR A 79 0.61 -4.21 2.68
CA THR A 79 0.14 -4.83 3.95
C THR A 79 0.32 -3.92 5.17
N ALA A 80 1.46 -3.23 5.26
CA ALA A 80 1.89 -2.53 6.47
C ALA A 80 1.63 -1.01 6.42
N MET A 81 2.02 -0.36 5.32
CA MET A 81 2.02 1.11 5.21
C MET A 81 0.60 1.70 5.17
N VAL A 82 -0.36 0.90 4.71
CA VAL A 82 -1.81 1.15 4.75
C VAL A 82 -2.33 1.57 6.13
N PHE A 83 -1.77 1.07 7.23
CA PHE A 83 -2.17 1.50 8.58
C PHE A 83 -1.67 2.90 8.90
N VAL A 84 -0.52 3.30 8.37
CA VAL A 84 0.00 4.66 8.49
C VAL A 84 -0.87 5.62 7.67
N TRP A 85 -1.24 5.22 6.46
CA TRP A 85 -2.16 5.97 5.61
C TRP A 85 -3.51 6.18 6.29
N SER A 86 -4.09 5.11 6.83
CA SER A 86 -5.33 5.19 7.61
C SER A 86 -5.17 6.10 8.83
N TYR A 87 -4.04 6.03 9.54
CA TYR A 87 -3.80 6.91 10.69
C TYR A 87 -3.73 8.38 10.28
N LEU A 88 -3.02 8.71 9.20
CA LEU A 88 -2.85 10.08 8.71
C LEU A 88 -4.14 10.68 8.14
N THR A 89 -5.07 9.85 7.66
CA THR A 89 -6.38 10.30 7.16
C THR A 89 -7.50 10.21 8.18
N ASP A 90 -7.22 9.85 9.43
CA ASP A 90 -8.25 9.62 10.47
C ASP A 90 -9.28 8.54 10.07
N GLY A 91 -8.78 7.45 9.49
CA GLY A 91 -9.57 6.34 8.99
C GLY A 91 -10.02 5.35 10.08
N ASP A 92 -11.07 4.59 9.78
CA ASP A 92 -11.59 3.52 10.64
C ASP A 92 -10.55 2.37 10.74
N PRO A 93 -9.95 2.14 11.93
CA PRO A 93 -8.94 1.11 12.12
C PRO A 93 -9.46 -0.31 11.90
N ALA A 94 -10.70 -0.58 12.34
CA ALA A 94 -11.30 -1.89 12.21
C ALA A 94 -11.63 -2.20 10.75
N TYR A 95 -12.12 -1.20 10.01
CA TYR A 95 -12.36 -1.33 8.57
C TYR A 95 -11.07 -1.56 7.79
N THR A 96 -10.04 -0.77 8.09
CA THR A 96 -8.72 -0.90 7.46
C THR A 96 -8.13 -2.30 7.71
N LEU A 97 -8.20 -2.80 8.95
CA LEU A 97 -7.73 -4.15 9.27
C LEU A 97 -8.42 -5.22 8.42
N VAL A 98 -9.74 -5.13 8.24
CA VAL A 98 -10.49 -6.06 7.39
C VAL A 98 -10.09 -5.92 5.92
N GLN A 99 -9.97 -4.70 5.39
CA GLN A 99 -9.53 -4.48 4.00
C GLN A 99 -8.17 -5.10 3.72
N VAL A 100 -7.21 -4.90 4.62
CA VAL A 100 -5.86 -5.46 4.49
C VAL A 100 -5.90 -6.98 4.59
N SER A 101 -6.60 -7.52 5.60
CA SER A 101 -6.68 -8.97 5.81
C SER A 101 -7.30 -9.68 4.60
N VAL A 102 -8.36 -9.11 4.00
CA VAL A 102 -8.99 -9.66 2.80
C VAL A 102 -8.06 -9.55 1.59
N ASN A 103 -7.36 -8.42 1.41
CA ASN A 103 -6.37 -8.28 0.34
C ASN A 103 -5.24 -9.32 0.46
N ASP A 104 -4.73 -9.54 1.67
CA ASP A 104 -3.63 -10.49 1.91
C ASP A 104 -4.05 -11.92 1.62
N LEU A 105 -5.26 -12.31 2.02
CA LEU A 105 -5.81 -13.64 1.70
C LEU A 105 -5.97 -13.84 0.20
N ILE A 106 -6.48 -12.83 -0.51
CA ILE A 106 -6.63 -12.89 -1.98
C ILE A 106 -5.26 -12.95 -2.65
N MET A 107 -4.26 -12.24 -2.12
CA MET A 107 -2.89 -12.22 -2.64
C MET A 107 -2.24 -13.60 -2.64
N LEU A 108 -2.50 -14.45 -1.65
CA LEU A 108 -2.00 -15.83 -1.63
C LEU A 108 -2.43 -16.64 -2.86
N VAL A 109 -3.59 -16.32 -3.45
CA VAL A 109 -4.17 -17.07 -4.56
C VAL A 109 -4.00 -16.35 -5.89
N LEU A 110 -4.26 -15.04 -5.95
CA LEU A 110 -4.31 -14.29 -7.21
C LEU A 110 -2.97 -13.72 -7.65
N PHE A 111 -2.00 -13.51 -6.75
CA PHE A 111 -0.74 -12.85 -7.12
C PHE A 111 0.03 -13.59 -8.21
N ALA A 112 0.36 -14.87 -8.02
CA ALA A 112 1.11 -15.62 -9.03
C ALA A 112 0.34 -15.78 -10.36
N PRO A 113 -0.95 -16.16 -10.38
CA PRO A 113 -1.70 -16.23 -11.63
C PRO A 113 -1.75 -14.91 -12.39
N LEU A 114 -1.96 -13.80 -11.67
CA LEU A 114 -2.02 -12.46 -12.26
C LEU A 114 -0.66 -12.04 -12.85
N VAL A 115 0.43 -12.24 -12.12
CA VAL A 115 1.79 -11.94 -12.61
C VAL A 115 2.16 -12.87 -13.76
N GLY A 116 1.84 -14.17 -13.67
CA GLY A 116 2.08 -15.13 -14.74
C GLY A 116 1.29 -14.84 -16.01
N LEU A 117 0.10 -14.21 -15.90
CA LEU A 117 -0.71 -13.76 -17.03
C LEU A 117 -0.15 -12.48 -17.68
N LEU A 118 0.23 -11.49 -16.87
CA LEU A 118 0.59 -10.15 -17.36
C LEU A 118 2.07 -9.99 -17.69
N VAL A 119 2.94 -10.81 -17.11
CA VAL A 119 4.40 -10.75 -17.30
C VAL A 119 4.85 -11.92 -18.17
N SER A 120 5.35 -11.59 -19.37
CA SER A 120 5.89 -12.58 -20.30
C SER A 120 7.08 -13.32 -19.68
N GLY A 121 7.02 -14.65 -19.63
CA GLY A 121 8.07 -15.48 -19.04
C GLY A 121 7.96 -15.72 -17.53
N ALA A 122 6.94 -15.17 -16.86
CA ALA A 122 6.67 -15.43 -15.44
C ALA A 122 5.79 -16.67 -15.19
N SER A 123 5.62 -17.55 -16.17
CA SER A 123 4.77 -18.76 -16.08
C SER A 123 5.26 -19.79 -15.06
N SER A 124 6.55 -19.74 -14.69
CA SER A 124 7.15 -20.57 -13.65
C SER A 124 7.18 -19.90 -12.27
N LEU A 125 6.57 -18.72 -12.13
CA LEU A 125 6.56 -17.98 -10.86
C LEU A 125 5.80 -18.78 -9.79
N SER A 126 6.53 -19.22 -8.77
CA SER A 126 5.94 -19.69 -7.52
C SER A 126 5.79 -18.52 -6.56
N VAL A 127 4.62 -18.41 -5.92
CA VAL A 127 4.42 -17.43 -4.83
C VAL A 127 5.38 -17.79 -3.71
N PRO A 128 6.21 -16.84 -3.22
CA PRO A 128 7.07 -17.10 -2.06
C PRO A 128 6.22 -17.13 -0.78
N PHE A 129 5.51 -18.24 -0.56
CA PHE A 129 4.53 -18.41 0.51
C PHE A 129 5.13 -18.14 1.89
N LEU A 130 6.37 -18.56 2.14
CA LEU A 130 7.06 -18.28 3.40
C LEU A 130 7.26 -16.78 3.63
N VAL A 131 7.62 -16.02 2.59
CA VAL A 131 7.79 -14.56 2.71
C VAL A 131 6.46 -13.88 3.02
N LEU A 132 5.39 -14.29 2.36
CA LEU A 132 4.04 -13.78 2.63
C LEU A 132 3.59 -14.13 4.05
N PHE A 133 3.77 -15.38 4.45
CA PHE A 133 3.40 -15.86 5.79
C PHE A 133 4.16 -15.08 6.87
N TYR A 134 5.48 -14.97 6.77
CA TYR A 134 6.28 -14.20 7.73
C TYR A 134 5.89 -12.72 7.75
N SER A 135 5.57 -12.15 6.59
CA SER A 135 5.12 -10.75 6.49
C SER A 135 3.78 -10.53 7.19
N VAL A 136 2.79 -11.39 6.97
CA VAL A 136 1.49 -11.32 7.66
C VAL A 136 1.68 -11.48 9.17
N VAL A 137 2.50 -12.46 9.60
CA VAL A 137 2.78 -12.67 11.02
C VAL A 137 3.47 -11.45 11.64
N ALA A 138 4.51 -10.92 10.99
CA ALA A 138 5.32 -9.84 11.53
C ALA A 138 4.65 -8.46 11.46
N PHE A 139 3.86 -8.18 10.43
CA PHE A 139 3.29 -6.85 10.19
C PHE A 139 1.81 -6.72 10.55
N ILE A 140 1.08 -7.83 10.66
CA ILE A 140 -0.33 -7.83 11.05
C ILE A 140 -0.51 -8.54 12.39
N LEU A 141 -0.20 -9.83 12.47
CA LEU A 141 -0.54 -10.65 13.63
C LEU A 141 0.17 -10.16 14.89
N PHE A 142 1.48 -9.95 14.82
CA PHE A 142 2.28 -9.50 15.97
C PHE A 142 1.87 -8.10 16.46
N PRO A 143 1.79 -7.05 15.60
CA PRO A 143 1.31 -5.74 16.02
C PRO A 143 -0.12 -5.76 16.54
N LEU A 144 -1.00 -6.59 15.97
CA LEU A 144 -2.38 -6.75 16.44
C LEU A 144 -2.43 -7.35 17.85
N ILE A 145 -1.68 -8.43 18.10
CA ILE A 145 -1.60 -9.05 19.44
C ILE A 145 -1.07 -8.04 20.45
N VAL A 146 0.06 -7.40 20.15
CA VAL A 146 0.67 -6.40 21.04
C VAL A 146 -0.29 -5.23 21.28
N GLY A 147 -0.90 -4.68 20.23
CA GLY A 147 -1.85 -3.57 20.35
C GLY A 147 -3.08 -3.93 21.18
N THR A 148 -3.60 -5.15 21.02
CA THR A 148 -4.78 -5.63 21.77
C THR A 148 -4.46 -5.85 23.25
N VAL A 149 -3.31 -6.45 23.55
CA VAL A 149 -2.84 -6.66 24.93
C VAL A 149 -2.62 -5.31 25.61
N LEU A 150 -1.93 -4.36 24.96
CA LEU A 150 -1.70 -3.02 25.49
C LEU A 150 -3.02 -2.26 25.70
N ARG A 151 -3.93 -2.28 24.73
CA ARG A 151 -5.26 -1.67 24.86
C ARG A 151 -6.00 -2.21 26.08
N THR A 152 -6.10 -3.52 26.21
CA THR A 152 -6.83 -4.17 27.31
C THR A 152 -6.19 -3.86 28.66
N TRP A 153 -4.86 -3.88 28.72
CA TRP A 153 -4.11 -3.60 29.94
C TRP A 153 -4.28 -2.15 30.42
N PHE A 154 -4.10 -1.17 29.53
CA PHE A 154 -4.22 0.24 29.88
C PHE A 154 -5.66 0.67 30.20
N ILE A 155 -6.65 0.16 29.47
CA ILE A 155 -8.06 0.45 29.75
C ILE A 155 -8.46 -0.12 31.12
N ARG A 156 -7.99 -1.32 31.48
CA ARG A 156 -8.26 -1.91 32.81
C ARG A 156 -7.66 -1.11 33.95
N GLN A 157 -6.50 -0.48 33.75
CA GLN A 157 -5.82 0.28 34.81
C GLN A 157 -6.33 1.71 34.97
N ARG A 158 -6.58 2.42 33.87
CA ARG A 158 -6.83 3.88 33.89
C ARG A 158 -8.16 4.30 33.24
N GLY A 159 -8.94 3.33 32.76
CA GLY A 159 -10.21 3.58 32.09
C GLY A 159 -10.06 4.01 30.63
N GLN A 160 -11.18 3.95 29.90
CA GLN A 160 -11.23 4.24 28.47
C GLN A 160 -10.95 5.71 28.15
N ALA A 161 -11.47 6.65 28.95
CA ALA A 161 -11.30 8.07 28.71
C ALA A 161 -9.83 8.53 28.78
N TRP A 162 -9.03 7.97 29.70
CA TRP A 162 -7.60 8.27 29.79
C TRP A 162 -6.82 7.66 28.63
N PHE A 163 -7.17 6.43 28.23
CA PHE A 163 -6.56 5.75 27.10
C PHE A 163 -6.73 6.55 25.80
N GLU A 164 -7.96 7.00 25.52
CA GLU A 164 -8.28 7.72 24.29
C GLU A 164 -7.76 9.16 24.27
N ASN A 165 -7.85 9.88 25.38
CA ASN A 165 -7.53 11.32 25.40
C ASN A 165 -6.08 11.63 25.79
N THR A 166 -5.36 10.70 26.43
CA THR A 166 -4.00 10.95 26.93
C THR A 166 -2.97 10.03 26.30
N LEU A 167 -3.21 8.71 26.32
CA LEU A 167 -2.22 7.74 25.84
C LEU A 167 -2.11 7.75 24.31
N LEU A 168 -3.24 7.61 23.60
CA LEU A 168 -3.25 7.54 22.13
C LEU A 168 -2.65 8.80 21.47
N PRO A 169 -2.99 10.03 21.89
CA PRO A 169 -2.37 11.23 21.32
C PRO A 169 -0.87 11.30 21.59
N GLY A 170 -0.40 10.77 22.72
CA GLY A 170 1.04 10.71 23.05
C GLY A 170 1.88 9.88 22.07
N PHE A 171 1.28 8.91 21.37
CA PHE A 171 1.98 8.11 20.34
C PHE A 171 2.06 8.78 18.97
N ALA A 172 1.30 9.86 18.73
CA ALA A 172 1.33 10.58 17.45
C ALA A 172 2.74 11.05 17.03
N PRO A 173 3.49 11.77 17.87
CA PRO A 173 4.85 12.22 17.50
C PRO A 173 5.81 11.04 17.27
N ALA A 174 5.69 9.95 18.06
CA ALA A 174 6.52 8.76 17.87
C ALA A 174 6.22 8.07 16.54
N THR A 175 4.94 8.01 16.13
CA THR A 175 4.51 7.46 14.83
C THR A 175 5.08 8.28 13.68
N ILE A 176 4.98 9.62 13.76
CA ILE A 176 5.52 10.52 12.74
C ILE A 176 7.05 10.42 12.66
N LEU A 177 7.74 10.42 13.80
CA LEU A 177 9.20 10.28 13.84
C LEU A 177 9.64 8.93 13.23
N ALA A 178 8.95 7.84 13.57
CA ALA A 178 9.22 6.52 13.02
C ALA A 178 8.95 6.46 11.50
N LEU A 179 7.92 7.14 11.01
CA LEU A 179 7.66 7.28 9.57
C LEU A 179 8.82 8.02 8.90
N LEU A 180 9.15 9.23 9.36
CA LEU A 180 10.22 10.03 8.79
C LEU A 180 11.56 9.30 8.81
N ALA A 181 11.90 8.63 9.92
CA ALA A 181 13.10 7.82 10.02
C ALA A 181 13.11 6.65 9.01
N THR A 182 11.97 5.96 8.85
CA THR A 182 11.82 4.88 7.86
C THR A 182 12.01 5.42 6.45
N LEU A 183 11.43 6.58 6.12
CA LEU A 183 11.61 7.22 4.82
C LEU A 183 13.08 7.56 4.57
N THR A 184 13.72 8.29 5.48
CA THR A 184 15.14 8.63 5.34
C THR A 184 16.02 7.39 5.13
N MET A 185 15.74 6.30 5.87
CA MET A 185 16.49 5.04 5.74
C MET A 185 16.26 4.36 4.38
N ILE A 186 15.02 4.32 3.87
CA ILE A 186 14.71 3.78 2.55
C ILE A 186 15.44 4.56 1.45
N PHE A 187 15.40 5.90 1.50
CA PHE A 187 16.11 6.74 0.54
C PHE A 187 17.63 6.55 0.63
N ALA A 188 18.19 6.44 1.85
CA ALA A 188 19.60 6.22 2.07
C ALA A 188 20.08 4.87 1.51
N PHE A 189 19.32 3.79 1.73
CA PHE A 189 19.67 2.47 1.21
C PHE A 189 19.56 2.34 -0.31
N GLN A 190 18.86 3.26 -0.97
CA GLN A 190 18.73 3.27 -2.43
C GLN A 190 19.57 4.33 -3.12
N ALA A 191 20.45 5.04 -2.39
CA ALA A 191 21.25 6.14 -2.91
C ALA A 191 22.10 5.75 -4.12
N ASP A 192 22.69 4.55 -4.13
CA ASP A 192 23.51 4.06 -5.25
C ASP A 192 22.67 3.83 -6.52
N ASN A 193 21.45 3.30 -6.37
CA ASN A 193 20.53 3.11 -7.49
C ASN A 193 20.04 4.46 -8.05
N ILE A 194 19.83 5.45 -7.19
CA ILE A 194 19.39 6.80 -7.56
C ILE A 194 20.48 7.56 -8.32
N THR A 195 21.73 7.48 -7.83
CA THR A 195 22.86 8.24 -8.38
C THR A 195 23.50 7.55 -9.58
N GLY A 196 23.51 6.23 -9.65
CA GLY A 196 24.16 5.46 -10.72
C GLY A 196 23.36 5.36 -12.03
N LYS A 197 22.03 5.50 -12.00
CA LYS A 197 21.14 5.33 -13.17
C LYS A 197 20.02 6.39 -13.22
N SER A 198 20.37 7.65 -13.01
CA SER A 198 19.42 8.77 -12.87
C SER A 198 18.38 8.86 -13.98
N LEU A 199 18.78 8.70 -15.25
CA LEU A 199 17.84 8.73 -16.39
C LEU A 199 16.80 7.60 -16.28
N HIS A 200 17.24 6.37 -16.04
CA HIS A 200 16.34 5.20 -15.93
C HIS A 200 15.39 5.34 -14.73
N VAL A 201 15.88 5.88 -13.61
CA VAL A 201 15.04 6.17 -12.44
C VAL A 201 13.91 7.14 -12.80
N VAL A 202 14.21 8.22 -13.53
CA VAL A 202 13.19 9.18 -13.96
C VAL A 202 12.21 8.54 -14.94
N LEU A 203 12.71 7.80 -15.94
CA LEU A 203 11.85 7.11 -16.91
C LEU A 203 10.90 6.11 -16.24
N ILE A 204 11.35 5.40 -15.20
CA ILE A 204 10.50 4.49 -14.45
C ILE A 204 9.53 5.23 -13.53
N ALA A 205 9.96 6.33 -12.91
CA ALA A 205 9.14 7.11 -12.00
C ALA A 205 7.87 7.63 -12.68
N VAL A 206 7.97 8.12 -13.92
CA VAL A 206 6.84 8.74 -14.66
C VAL A 206 5.59 7.83 -14.77
N PRO A 207 5.67 6.60 -15.33
CA PRO A 207 4.50 5.71 -15.41
C PRO A 207 3.98 5.30 -14.03
N ILE A 208 4.86 5.10 -13.04
CA ILE A 208 4.44 4.75 -11.67
C ILE A 208 3.67 5.91 -11.03
N LEU A 209 4.15 7.15 -11.15
CA LEU A 209 3.46 8.35 -10.68
C LEU A 209 2.05 8.44 -11.25
N LEU A 210 1.95 8.30 -12.58
CA LEU A 210 0.68 8.37 -13.28
C LEU A 210 -0.29 7.30 -12.74
N GLN A 211 0.20 6.09 -12.55
CA GLN A 211 -0.60 4.97 -12.09
C GLN A 211 -1.05 5.14 -10.62
N VAL A 212 -0.19 5.64 -9.74
CA VAL A 212 -0.54 5.91 -8.33
C VAL A 212 -1.62 7.00 -8.23
N TYR A 213 -1.48 8.12 -8.96
CA TYR A 213 -2.51 9.16 -9.01
C TYR A 213 -3.81 8.65 -9.63
N PHE A 214 -3.72 7.86 -10.70
CA PHE A 214 -4.88 7.27 -11.35
C PHE A 214 -5.65 6.35 -10.39
N ASN A 215 -4.98 5.39 -9.75
CA ASN A 215 -5.62 4.42 -8.85
C ASN A 215 -6.23 5.08 -7.62
N SER A 216 -5.49 6.00 -6.98
CA SER A 216 -5.99 6.74 -5.82
C SER A 216 -7.19 7.61 -6.17
N SER A 217 -7.13 8.35 -7.29
CA SER A 217 -8.24 9.19 -7.75
C SER A 217 -9.46 8.37 -8.14
N LEU A 218 -9.26 7.23 -8.81
CA LEU A 218 -10.34 6.32 -9.19
C LEU A 218 -11.01 5.71 -7.96
N ALA A 219 -10.23 5.16 -7.03
CA ALA A 219 -10.75 4.58 -5.79
C ALA A 219 -11.53 5.63 -4.98
N TYR A 220 -10.96 6.82 -4.80
CA TYR A 220 -11.58 7.92 -4.06
C TYR A 220 -12.87 8.40 -4.75
N GLY A 221 -12.84 8.57 -6.07
CA GLY A 221 -13.99 8.98 -6.88
C GLY A 221 -15.13 7.95 -6.85
N LEU A 222 -14.82 6.66 -6.96
CA LEU A 222 -15.80 5.58 -6.84
C LEU A 222 -16.42 5.54 -5.43
N MET A 223 -15.62 5.70 -4.38
CA MET A 223 -16.10 5.75 -3.00
C MET A 223 -16.99 6.97 -2.75
N LYS A 224 -16.65 8.12 -3.34
CA LYS A 224 -17.50 9.32 -3.32
C LYS A 224 -18.84 9.07 -4.02
N TRP A 225 -18.80 8.49 -5.22
CA TRP A 225 -19.99 8.17 -6.00
C TRP A 225 -20.91 7.18 -5.26
N LEU A 226 -20.34 6.18 -4.60
CA LEU A 226 -21.07 5.18 -3.81
C LEU A 226 -21.51 5.68 -2.41
N LYS A 227 -21.20 6.94 -2.07
CA LYS A 227 -21.49 7.59 -0.79
C LYS A 227 -20.93 6.82 0.42
N VAL A 228 -19.72 6.29 0.27
CA VAL A 228 -18.94 5.69 1.39
C VAL A 228 -18.54 6.82 2.35
N SER A 229 -18.33 6.56 3.63
CA SER A 229 -17.87 7.60 4.56
C SER A 229 -16.39 7.96 4.34
N HIS A 230 -15.99 9.17 4.71
CA HIS A 230 -14.60 9.63 4.53
C HIS A 230 -13.58 8.73 5.26
N SER A 231 -13.91 8.28 6.47
CA SER A 231 -13.03 7.41 7.28
C SER A 231 -12.74 6.05 6.62
N VAL A 232 -13.53 5.66 5.63
CA VAL A 232 -13.30 4.45 4.80
C VAL A 232 -12.76 4.84 3.42
N ALA A 233 -13.24 5.96 2.86
CA ALA A 233 -12.89 6.37 1.52
C ALA A 233 -11.45 6.85 1.37
N ALA A 234 -10.96 7.66 2.31
CA ALA A 234 -9.61 8.21 2.27
C ALA A 234 -8.53 7.11 2.47
N PRO A 235 -8.62 6.23 3.50
CA PRO A 235 -7.71 5.09 3.60
C PRO A 235 -7.86 4.14 2.41
N GLY A 236 -9.09 3.88 1.96
CA GLY A 236 -9.37 2.99 0.84
C GLY A 236 -8.71 3.46 -0.47
N ALA A 237 -8.66 4.76 -0.72
CA ALA A 237 -7.95 5.33 -1.86
C ALA A 237 -6.44 5.11 -1.79
N LEU A 238 -5.85 5.27 -0.59
CA LEU A 238 -4.43 5.02 -0.34
C LEU A 238 -4.10 3.53 -0.41
N ILE A 239 -4.96 2.65 0.11
CA ILE A 239 -4.86 1.19 -0.02
C ILE A 239 -4.91 0.77 -1.49
N GLY A 240 -5.82 1.35 -2.27
CA GLY A 240 -5.98 1.06 -3.70
C GLY A 240 -4.76 1.43 -4.55
N ALA A 241 -3.97 2.39 -4.09
CA ALA A 241 -2.79 2.87 -4.79
C ALA A 241 -1.48 2.25 -4.27
N SER A 242 -1.42 1.87 -2.99
CA SER A 242 -0.16 1.51 -2.35
C SER A 242 0.31 0.08 -2.67
N ASN A 243 1.61 -0.11 -2.81
CA ASN A 243 2.23 -1.37 -3.24
C ASN A 243 3.04 -2.05 -2.12
N PHE A 244 3.16 -3.37 -2.20
CA PHE A 244 3.97 -4.17 -1.28
C PHE A 244 5.35 -4.42 -1.88
N PHE A 245 6.28 -3.55 -1.54
CA PHE A 245 7.58 -3.51 -2.19
C PHE A 245 8.47 -4.69 -1.83
N GLU A 246 8.43 -5.21 -0.60
CA GLU A 246 9.28 -6.34 -0.20
C GLU A 246 8.98 -7.58 -1.04
N LEU A 247 7.69 -7.88 -1.23
CA LEU A 247 7.25 -8.97 -2.11
C LEU A 247 7.62 -8.69 -3.57
N ALA A 248 7.39 -7.47 -4.05
CA ALA A 248 7.65 -7.11 -5.43
C ALA A 248 9.14 -7.21 -5.78
N VAL A 249 10.01 -6.66 -4.93
CA VAL A 249 11.47 -6.76 -5.06
C VAL A 249 11.92 -8.21 -4.99
N ALA A 250 11.47 -8.98 -3.99
CA ALA A 250 11.83 -10.40 -3.88
C ALA A 250 11.43 -11.20 -5.13
N THR A 251 10.23 -10.95 -5.66
CA THR A 251 9.71 -11.58 -6.88
C THR A 251 10.54 -11.19 -8.11
N ALA A 252 10.84 -9.90 -8.27
CA ALA A 252 11.65 -9.42 -9.38
C ALA A 252 13.08 -9.98 -9.35
N ILE A 253 13.70 -10.07 -8.17
CA ILE A 253 15.02 -10.69 -7.98
C ILE A 253 14.97 -12.18 -8.30
N ALA A 254 13.93 -12.89 -7.85
CA ALA A 254 13.79 -14.32 -8.10
C ALA A 254 13.62 -14.66 -9.59
N LEU A 255 12.92 -13.81 -10.35
CA LEU A 255 12.66 -14.02 -11.78
C LEU A 255 13.77 -13.51 -12.70
N TYR A 256 14.34 -12.34 -12.40
CA TYR A 256 15.24 -11.62 -13.31
C TYR A 256 16.64 -11.38 -12.75
N GLY A 257 16.85 -11.66 -11.46
CA GLY A 257 18.10 -11.40 -10.75
C GLY A 257 18.20 -9.98 -10.17
N PRO A 258 19.12 -9.77 -9.21
CA PRO A 258 19.23 -8.52 -8.44
C PRO A 258 19.73 -7.32 -9.24
N GLY A 259 20.50 -7.54 -10.30
CA GLY A 259 20.99 -6.47 -11.19
C GLY A 259 20.04 -6.09 -12.33
N SER A 260 18.85 -6.70 -12.39
CA SER A 260 17.91 -6.51 -13.49
C SER A 260 17.18 -5.17 -13.46
N GLY A 261 16.68 -4.74 -14.61
CA GLY A 261 15.77 -3.61 -14.72
C GLY A 261 14.44 -3.83 -13.99
N ALA A 262 14.00 -5.08 -13.86
CA ALA A 262 12.78 -5.41 -13.12
C ALA A 262 12.96 -5.15 -11.62
N ALA A 263 14.10 -5.54 -11.05
CA ALA A 263 14.44 -5.23 -9.66
C ALA A 263 14.63 -3.72 -9.46
N LEU A 264 15.24 -3.01 -10.42
CA LEU A 264 15.34 -1.56 -10.37
C LEU A 264 13.96 -0.89 -10.35
N ALA A 265 13.03 -1.36 -11.17
CA ALA A 265 11.71 -0.73 -11.27
C ALA A 265 10.87 -0.86 -9.99
N THR A 266 10.95 -2.00 -9.29
CA THR A 266 10.26 -2.19 -8.01
C THR A 266 10.85 -1.31 -6.91
N VAL A 267 12.18 -1.11 -6.90
CA VAL A 267 12.88 -0.21 -5.99
C VAL A 267 12.52 1.27 -6.24
N VAL A 268 12.57 1.70 -7.50
CA VAL A 268 12.21 3.08 -7.88
C VAL A 268 10.75 3.38 -7.53
N GLY A 269 9.87 2.38 -7.66
CA GLY A 269 8.49 2.51 -7.24
C GLY A 269 8.33 2.99 -5.80
N VAL A 270 9.06 2.39 -4.85
CA VAL A 270 9.02 2.78 -3.43
C VAL A 270 9.42 4.24 -3.23
N LEU A 271 10.49 4.64 -3.90
CA LEU A 271 11.06 5.99 -3.82
C LEU A 271 10.03 7.07 -4.18
N VAL A 272 9.26 6.76 -5.21
CA VAL A 272 8.33 7.68 -5.86
C VAL A 272 6.94 7.61 -5.23
N GLU A 273 6.54 6.43 -4.76
CA GLU A 273 5.22 6.18 -4.19
C GLU A 273 4.99 6.97 -2.90
N VAL A 274 5.94 6.99 -1.97
CA VAL A 274 5.70 7.62 -0.65
C VAL A 274 5.41 9.12 -0.76
N PRO A 275 6.22 9.95 -1.44
CA PRO A 275 5.92 11.38 -1.57
C PRO A 275 4.54 11.64 -2.18
N VAL A 276 4.14 10.81 -3.14
CA VAL A 276 2.83 10.91 -3.80
C VAL A 276 1.71 10.45 -2.88
N MET A 277 1.92 9.39 -2.11
CA MET A 277 0.92 8.97 -1.12
C MET A 277 0.71 10.01 -0.04
N LEU A 278 1.76 10.75 0.36
CA LEU A 278 1.62 11.90 1.24
C LEU A 278 0.85 13.05 0.57
N SER A 279 1.07 13.33 -0.72
CA SER A 279 0.32 14.36 -1.44
C SER A 279 -1.17 14.00 -1.57
N VAL A 280 -1.47 12.74 -1.90
CA VAL A 280 -2.84 12.18 -1.95
C VAL A 280 -3.47 12.22 -0.56
N CYS A 281 -2.75 11.83 0.49
CA CYS A 281 -3.22 11.91 1.87
C CYS A 281 -3.59 13.35 2.26
N ALA A 282 -2.74 14.33 1.92
CA ALA A 282 -3.02 15.73 2.16
C ALA A 282 -4.26 16.22 1.39
N PHE A 283 -4.45 15.76 0.15
CA PHE A 283 -5.64 16.05 -0.65
C PHE A 283 -6.91 15.45 -0.03
N CYS A 284 -6.89 14.17 0.35
CA CYS A 284 -8.01 13.50 1.03
C CYS A 284 -8.40 14.19 2.33
N ASN A 285 -7.43 14.67 3.11
CA ASN A 285 -7.70 15.40 4.36
C ASN A 285 -8.32 16.77 4.13
N LYS A 286 -7.99 17.46 3.03
CA LYS A 286 -8.58 18.75 2.66
C LYS A 286 -10.00 18.65 2.11
N THR A 287 -10.39 17.47 1.62
CA THR A 287 -11.67 17.22 0.93
C THR A 287 -12.65 16.40 1.77
N ARG A 288 -12.53 16.46 3.11
CA ARG A 288 -13.42 15.79 4.06
C ARG A 288 -14.90 16.14 3.85
N ASP A 289 -15.17 17.37 3.45
CA ASP A 289 -16.48 17.94 3.14
C ASP A 289 -17.16 17.33 1.91
N TRP A 290 -16.42 16.62 1.05
CA TRP A 290 -16.99 15.96 -0.14
C TRP A 290 -17.79 14.69 0.18
N PHE A 291 -17.69 14.21 1.41
CA PHE A 291 -18.25 12.94 1.85
C PHE A 291 -19.39 13.15 2.85
N PRO A 292 -20.32 12.19 2.96
CA PRO A 292 -21.38 12.27 3.96
C PRO A 292 -20.78 12.40 5.36
N VAL A 293 -21.33 13.31 6.16
CA VAL A 293 -20.99 13.41 7.59
C VAL A 293 -21.32 12.09 8.25
N GLU A 294 -20.34 11.48 8.92
CA GLU A 294 -20.57 10.25 9.65
C GLU A 294 -21.60 10.49 10.76
N ALA A 295 -22.73 9.79 10.69
CA ALA A 295 -23.58 9.64 11.85
C ALA A 295 -22.76 8.89 12.90
N ARG A 296 -22.34 9.57 13.96
CA ARG A 296 -21.73 8.93 15.13
C ARG A 296 -22.72 7.87 15.63
N ALA A 297 -22.36 6.61 15.47
CA ALA A 297 -23.08 5.48 16.04
C ALA A 297 -22.79 5.40 17.54
#